data_AF-A0A9N7P0I0-F1
#
_entry.id   AF-A0A9N7P0I0-F1
#
_cell.length_a   1.000
_cell.length_b   1.000
_cell.length_c   1.000
_cell.angle_alpha   90.00
_cell.angle_beta   90.00
_cell.angle_gamma   90.00
#
_symmetry.space_group_name_H-M   'P 1'
#
loop_
_entity.id
_entity.type
_entity.pdbx_description
1 polymer ?
#
loop_
_entity_poly.entity_id
_entity_poly.type
_entity_poly.pdbx_seq_one_letter_code
_entity_poly.pdbx_strand_id
1 'polypeptide(L)'
;MFIKKSRRKEGRRLKKKLVARSVKAGPQFPVGRIGRYLKKGCNVQRVGTGAPVYMAAVLEYLAAEVLELAENAVRDNKKIKIISRHFLLLVRSDEEHGKLLAGVTIIPRHLLDYMLCG
;
A
#
# COMPACT_ATOMS: atom_id res chain seq x y z
N MET A 1 -8.43 -6.72 -64.71
CA MET A 1 -8.96 -5.64 -63.86
C MET A 1 -8.82 -6.06 -62.39
N PHE A 2 -7.76 -5.63 -61.70
CA PHE A 2 -7.51 -5.97 -60.29
C PHE A 2 -7.91 -4.78 -59.40
N ILE A 3 -8.97 -4.93 -58.60
CA ILE A 3 -9.41 -3.92 -57.63
C ILE A 3 -8.63 -4.14 -56.33
N LYS A 4 -7.68 -3.24 -56.03
CA LYS A 4 -7.00 -3.19 -54.71
C LYS A 4 -7.96 -2.62 -53.66
N LYS A 5 -8.34 -3.43 -52.67
CA LYS A 5 -9.11 -3.00 -51.50
C LYS A 5 -8.20 -2.17 -50.58
N SER A 6 -8.50 -0.88 -50.44
CA SER A 6 -7.77 0.03 -49.56
C SER A 6 -8.03 -0.31 -48.08
N ARG A 7 -6.96 -0.58 -47.33
CA ARG A 7 -7.03 -0.66 -45.86
C ARG A 7 -7.34 0.73 -45.33
N ARG A 8 -8.56 0.94 -44.82
CA ARG A 8 -8.90 2.12 -44.02
C ARG A 8 -7.94 2.18 -42.83
N LYS A 9 -7.07 3.20 -42.81
CA LYS A 9 -6.31 3.57 -41.62
C LYS A 9 -7.32 4.16 -40.63
N GLU A 10 -7.71 3.38 -39.62
CA GLU A 10 -8.43 3.92 -38.46
C GLU A 10 -7.63 5.08 -37.88
N GLY A 11 -8.29 6.23 -37.77
CA GLY A 11 -7.69 7.49 -37.38
C GLY A 11 -6.97 7.38 -36.04
N ARG A 12 -5.77 7.97 -35.99
CA ARG A 12 -4.95 8.08 -34.80
C ARG A 12 -5.62 9.05 -33.82
N ARG A 13 -6.64 8.57 -33.09
CA ARG A 13 -7.33 9.32 -32.04
C ARG A 13 -6.29 9.72 -30.98
N LEU A 14 -6.19 11.02 -30.69
CA LEU A 14 -5.30 11.55 -29.65
C LEU A 14 -5.49 10.74 -28.36
N LYS A 15 -4.44 10.02 -27.94
CA LYS A 15 -4.48 9.22 -26.71
C LYS A 15 -4.72 10.17 -25.54
N LYS A 16 -5.89 10.08 -24.91
CA LYS A 16 -6.17 10.77 -23.65
C LYS A 16 -5.08 10.38 -22.64
N LYS A 17 -4.60 11.36 -21.86
CA LYS A 17 -3.64 11.10 -20.78
C LYS A 17 -4.20 9.98 -19.89
N LEU A 18 -3.38 8.96 -19.62
CA LEU A 18 -3.75 7.86 -18.75
C LEU A 18 -3.77 8.39 -17.31
N VAL A 19 -4.96 8.44 -16.71
CA VAL A 19 -5.12 8.76 -15.29
C VAL A 19 -4.93 7.48 -14.48
N ALA A 20 -4.10 7.55 -13.43
CA ALA A 20 -3.88 6.41 -12.54
C ALA A 20 -5.17 6.07 -11.79
N ARG A 21 -5.41 4.76 -11.55
CA ARG A 21 -6.61 4.31 -10.82
C ARG A 21 -6.66 4.82 -9.39
N SER A 22 -5.51 4.97 -8.73
CA SER A 22 -5.41 5.61 -7.40
C SER A 22 -5.94 7.04 -7.45
N VAL A 23 -5.47 7.86 -8.39
CA VAL A 23 -5.92 9.26 -8.58
C VAL A 23 -7.41 9.34 -8.83
N LYS A 24 -7.98 8.38 -9.57
CA LYS A 24 -9.42 8.34 -9.82
C LYS A 24 -10.24 7.88 -8.61
N ALA A 25 -9.68 6.98 -7.79
CA ALA A 25 -10.39 6.36 -6.67
C ALA A 25 -10.25 7.14 -5.35
N GLY A 26 -9.20 7.95 -5.18
CA GLY A 26 -8.93 8.71 -3.94
C GLY A 26 -7.76 8.19 -3.07
N PRO A 27 -7.46 6.88 -2.98
CA PRO A 27 -6.34 6.39 -2.18
C PRO A 27 -4.98 6.90 -2.65
N GLN A 28 -4.12 7.33 -1.72
CA GLN A 28 -2.68 7.51 -1.93
C GLN A 28 -1.99 6.19 -2.28
N PHE A 29 -2.50 5.08 -1.76
CA PHE A 29 -1.91 3.76 -2.00
C PHE A 29 -2.07 3.32 -3.48
N PRO A 30 -1.09 2.59 -4.05
CA PRO A 30 -1.06 2.26 -5.47
C PRO A 30 -2.02 1.11 -5.84
N VAL A 31 -3.28 1.44 -6.15
CA VAL A 31 -4.36 0.51 -6.57
C VAL A 31 -3.91 -0.41 -7.71
N GLY A 32 -3.18 0.11 -8.70
CA GLY A 32 -2.70 -0.68 -9.83
C GLY A 32 -1.67 -1.76 -9.45
N ARG A 33 -0.82 -1.48 -8.45
CA ARG A 33 0.18 -2.42 -7.94
C ARG A 33 -0.48 -3.49 -7.07
N ILE A 34 -1.39 -3.08 -6.19
CA ILE A 34 -2.18 -3.97 -5.35
C ILE A 34 -2.98 -4.95 -6.21
N GLY A 35 -3.64 -4.47 -7.28
CA GLY A 35 -4.36 -5.36 -8.20
C GLY A 35 -3.46 -6.37 -8.93
N ARG A 36 -2.19 -6.05 -9.15
CA ARG A 36 -1.21 -7.01 -9.69
C ARG A 36 -0.84 -8.07 -8.65
N TYR A 37 -0.64 -7.66 -7.40
CA TYR A 37 -0.35 -8.58 -6.29
C TYR A 37 -1.52 -9.50 -6.00
N LEU A 38 -2.77 -9.02 -6.02
CA LEU A 38 -3.95 -9.87 -5.85
C LEU A 38 -4.05 -10.95 -6.92
N LYS A 39 -3.70 -10.64 -8.17
CA LYS A 39 -3.70 -11.63 -9.26
C LYS A 39 -2.57 -12.66 -9.14
N LYS A 40 -1.41 -12.25 -8.62
CA LYS A 40 -0.23 -13.12 -8.50
C LYS A 40 -0.28 -13.97 -7.21
N GLY A 41 -0.80 -13.42 -6.12
CA GLY A 41 -0.69 -14.00 -4.78
C GLY A 41 -1.89 -14.84 -4.33
N CYS A 42 -3.08 -14.65 -4.91
CA CYS A 42 -4.30 -15.26 -4.37
C CYS A 42 -4.78 -16.53 -5.09
N ASN A 43 -4.05 -17.07 -6.09
CA ASN A 43 -4.47 -18.24 -6.89
C ASN A 43 -5.94 -18.20 -7.37
N VAL A 44 -6.49 -17.00 -7.59
CA VAL A 44 -7.87 -16.79 -8.04
C VAL A 44 -7.92 -16.60 -9.55
N GLN A 45 -8.91 -17.22 -10.18
CA GLN A 45 -9.07 -17.15 -11.64
C GLN A 45 -9.41 -15.72 -12.12
N ARG A 46 -10.11 -14.93 -11.30
CA ARG A 46 -10.51 -13.55 -11.60
C ARG A 46 -10.44 -12.69 -10.35
N VAL A 47 -10.06 -11.42 -10.53
CA VAL A 47 -10.08 -10.39 -9.48
C VAL A 47 -11.05 -9.30 -9.94
N GLY A 48 -12.06 -9.01 -9.12
CA GLY A 48 -13.03 -7.94 -9.39
C GLY A 48 -12.36 -6.57 -9.53
N THR A 49 -12.96 -5.67 -10.30
CA THR A 49 -12.39 -4.33 -10.57
C THR A 49 -12.32 -3.46 -9.31
N GLY A 50 -13.25 -3.64 -8.36
CA GLY A 50 -13.30 -2.93 -7.08
C GLY A 50 -12.41 -3.50 -5.99
N ALA A 51 -12.04 -4.79 -6.06
CA ALA A 51 -11.19 -5.45 -5.06
C ALA A 51 -9.86 -4.71 -4.79
N PRO A 52 -9.06 -4.29 -5.79
CA PRO A 52 -7.83 -3.56 -5.51
C PRO A 52 -8.05 -2.15 -4.97
N VAL A 53 -9.23 -1.55 -5.19
CA VAL A 53 -9.57 -0.23 -4.62
C VAL A 53 -9.90 -0.38 -3.15
N TYR A 54 -10.74 -1.37 -2.81
CA TYR A 54 -11.07 -1.68 -1.42
C TYR A 54 -9.82 -2.02 -0.60
N MET A 55 -8.97 -2.92 -1.12
CA MET A 55 -7.72 -3.28 -0.44
C MET A 55 -6.77 -2.08 -0.29
N ALA A 56 -6.70 -1.18 -1.28
CA ALA A 56 -5.89 0.03 -1.14
C ALA A 56 -6.40 0.93 -0.02
N ALA A 57 -7.72 1.14 0.06
CA ALA A 57 -8.33 1.97 1.09
C ALA A 57 -8.12 1.40 2.50
N VAL A 58 -8.30 0.08 2.69
CA VAL A 58 -8.09 -0.57 3.99
C VAL A 58 -6.61 -0.47 4.43
N LEU A 59 -5.68 -0.73 3.52
CA LEU A 59 -4.25 -0.62 3.83
C LEU A 59 -3.83 0.81 4.14
N GLU A 60 -4.41 1.79 3.45
CA GLU A 60 -4.16 3.21 3.70
C GLU A 60 -4.73 3.65 5.05
N TYR A 61 -5.93 3.20 5.39
CA TYR A 61 -6.55 3.45 6.69
C TYR A 61 -5.68 2.90 7.83
N LEU A 62 -5.27 1.63 7.77
CA LEU A 62 -4.42 1.02 8.80
C LEU A 62 -3.06 1.72 8.90
N ALA A 63 -2.47 2.14 7.79
CA ALA A 63 -1.22 2.86 7.79
C ALA A 63 -1.36 4.26 8.41
N ALA A 64 -2.46 4.96 8.12
CA ALA A 64 -2.75 6.28 8.68
C ALA A 64 -2.94 6.21 10.20
N GLU A 65 -3.74 5.24 10.68
CA GLU A 65 -4.00 5.02 12.11
C GLU A 65 -2.68 4.82 12.90
N VAL A 66 -1.83 3.92 12.41
CA VAL A 66 -0.55 3.63 13.07
C VAL A 66 0.39 4.84 13.03
N LEU A 67 0.39 5.62 11.94
CA LEU A 67 1.19 6.83 11.82
C LEU A 67 0.72 7.93 12.77
N GLU A 68 -0.58 8.14 12.90
CA GLU A 68 -1.17 9.13 13.81
C GLU A 68 -0.80 8.84 15.27
N LEU A 69 -0.96 7.59 15.69
CA LEU A 69 -0.61 7.18 17.04
C LEU A 69 0.92 7.22 17.27
N ALA A 70 1.72 6.88 16.26
CA ALA A 70 3.18 7.02 16.35
C ALA A 70 3.61 8.50 16.43
N GLU A 71 2.90 9.39 15.74
CA GLU A 71 3.13 10.84 15.80
C GLU A 71 2.82 11.38 17.20
N ASN A 72 1.70 10.98 17.80
CA ASN A 72 1.37 11.34 19.19
C ASN A 72 2.50 10.90 20.15
N ALA A 73 2.95 9.65 20.02
CA ALA A 73 4.06 9.16 20.82
C ALA A 73 5.38 9.91 20.57
N VAL A 74 5.65 10.38 19.35
CA VAL A 74 6.84 11.20 19.02
C VAL A 74 6.74 12.59 19.64
N ARG A 75 5.57 13.22 19.56
CA ARG A 75 5.27 14.54 20.15
C ARG A 75 5.44 14.50 21.67
N ASP A 76 4.90 13.48 22.33
CA ASP A 76 5.02 13.27 23.78
C ASP A 76 6.48 13.12 24.22
N ASN A 77 7.28 12.43 23.41
CA ASN A 77 8.70 12.21 23.68
C ASN A 77 9.59 13.38 23.20
N LYS A 78 9.00 14.49 22.70
CA LYS A 78 9.70 15.68 22.17
C LYS A 78 10.74 15.34 21.09
N LYS A 79 10.46 14.33 20.28
CA LYS A 79 11.31 13.93 19.15
C LYS A 79 10.72 14.43 17.84
N ILE A 80 11.53 14.40 16.77
CA ILE A 80 11.13 14.80 15.41
C ILE A 80 10.97 13.58 14.50
N LYS A 81 11.54 12.43 14.90
CA LYS A 81 11.64 11.23 14.08
C LYS A 81 10.95 10.05 14.73
N ILE A 82 10.08 9.37 13.98
CA ILE A 82 9.50 8.09 14.36
C ILE A 82 10.60 7.01 14.37
N ILE A 83 10.66 6.25 15.46
CA ILE A 83 11.57 5.13 15.71
C ILE A 83 10.77 3.90 16.14
N SER A 84 11.33 2.70 16.00
CA SER A 84 10.66 1.43 16.34
C SER A 84 10.06 1.39 17.75
N ARG A 85 10.62 2.15 18.71
CA ARG A 85 10.08 2.26 20.08
C ARG A 85 8.67 2.85 20.11
N HIS A 86 8.35 3.83 19.25
CA HIS A 86 7.02 4.44 19.21
C HIS A 86 5.97 3.43 18.72
N PHE A 87 6.32 2.59 17.76
CA PHE A 87 5.47 1.47 17.33
C PHE A 87 5.30 0.43 18.44
N LEU A 88 6.36 0.09 19.18
CA LEU A 88 6.25 -0.86 20.28
C LEU A 88 5.32 -0.34 21.40
N LEU A 89 5.34 0.96 21.66
CA LEU A 89 4.43 1.59 22.63
C LEU A 89 2.99 1.49 22.16
N LEU A 90 2.71 1.78 20.88
CA LEU A 90 1.37 1.61 20.28
C LEU A 90 0.82 0.19 20.49
N VAL A 91 1.57 -0.84 20.12
CA VAL A 91 1.10 -2.25 20.21
C VAL A 91 0.83 -2.68 21.65
N ARG A 92 1.52 -2.08 22.63
CA ARG A 92 1.34 -2.40 24.05
C ARG A 92 0.24 -1.60 24.72
N SER A 93 -0.07 -0.42 24.19
CA SER A 93 -1.08 0.47 24.77
C SER A 93 -2.50 0.10 24.37
N ASP A 94 -2.68 -0.62 23.26
CA ASP A 94 -4.00 -0.96 22.70
C ASP A 94 -4.12 -2.46 22.41
N GLU A 95 -5.19 -3.05 22.95
CA GLU A 95 -5.48 -4.47 22.83
C GLU A 95 -5.82 -4.90 21.39
N GLU A 96 -6.49 -4.05 20.60
CA GLU A 96 -6.83 -4.37 19.20
C GLU A 96 -5.58 -4.42 18.34
N HIS A 97 -4.66 -3.47 18.53
CA HIS A 97 -3.35 -3.46 17.87
C HIS A 97 -2.47 -4.63 18.32
N GLY A 98 -2.51 -4.97 19.61
CA GLY A 98 -1.85 -6.15 20.18
C GLY A 98 -2.33 -7.46 19.56
N LYS A 99 -3.64 -7.61 19.34
CA LYS A 99 -4.24 -8.76 18.65
C LYS A 99 -3.88 -8.81 17.18
N LEU A 100 -3.96 -7.66 16.49
CA LEU A 100 -3.65 -7.56 15.06
C LEU A 100 -2.20 -7.95 14.75
N LEU A 101 -1.28 -7.61 15.64
CA LEU A 101 0.16 -7.86 15.50
C LEU A 101 0.65 -9.02 16.37
N ALA A 102 -0.25 -9.89 16.84
CA ALA A 102 0.11 -11.08 17.58
C ALA A 102 1.06 -11.97 16.74
N GLY A 103 2.23 -12.30 17.31
CA GLY A 103 3.26 -13.08 16.61
C GLY A 103 4.21 -12.26 15.73
N VAL A 104 4.05 -10.94 15.63
CA VAL A 104 4.99 -10.05 14.92
C VAL A 104 6.04 -9.53 15.89
N THR A 105 7.32 -9.73 15.58
CA THR A 105 8.43 -9.18 16.37
C THR A 105 8.86 -7.82 15.82
N ILE A 106 8.63 -6.75 16.59
CA ILE A 106 9.11 -5.40 16.24
C ILE A 106 10.53 -5.22 16.76
N ILE A 107 11.51 -5.23 15.85
CA ILE A 107 12.92 -5.12 16.22
C ILE A 107 13.29 -3.63 16.40
N PRO A 108 13.78 -3.23 17.59
CA PRO A 108 14.31 -1.89 17.81
C PRO A 108 15.68 -1.71 17.16
N ARG A 109 15.99 -0.48 16.75
CA ARG A 109 17.21 -0.13 16.00
C ARG A 109 18.49 -0.72 16.60
N HIS A 110 18.68 -0.62 17.91
CA HIS A 110 19.89 -1.12 18.58
C HIS A 110 20.09 -2.64 18.47
N LEU A 111 19.03 -3.43 18.21
CA LEU A 111 19.11 -4.89 18.12
C LEU A 111 19.50 -5.36 16.71
N LEU A 112 19.36 -4.51 15.69
CA LEU A 112 19.82 -4.81 14.34
C LEU A 112 21.36 -4.80 14.25
N ASP A 113 22.01 -3.89 15.00
CA ASP A 113 23.46 -3.79 15.03
C ASP A 113 24.11 -5.06 15.64
N TYR A 114 23.45 -5.69 16.62
CA TYR A 114 23.90 -6.96 17.22
C TYR A 114 23.67 -8.18 16.32
N MET A 115 22.63 -8.19 15.48
CA MET A 115 22.32 -9.34 14.61
C MET A 115 23.06 -9.33 13.27
N LEU A 116 23.52 -8.17 12.79
CA LEU A 116 24.26 -8.05 11.53
C LEU A 116 25.78 -8.23 11.70
N CYS A 117 26.29 -8.26 12.93
CA CYS A 117 27.72 -8.37 13.26
C CYS A 117 28.12 -9.81 13.68
N GLY A 118 27.25 -10.81 13.45
CA GLY A 118 27.49 -12.23 13.76
C GLY A 118 27.59 -13.08 12.50
#